data_AF-A0A962CI29-F1
#
_entry.id   AF-A0A962CI29-F1
#
_cell.length_a   1.000
_cell.length_b   1.000
_cell.length_c   1.000
_cell.angle_alpha   90.00
_cell.angle_beta   90.00
_cell.angle_gamma   90.00
#
_symmetry.space_group_name_H-M   'P 1'
#
loop_
_entity.id
_entity.type
_entity.pdbx_description
1 polymer ?
#
loop_
_entity_poly.entity_id
_entity_poly.type
_entity_poly.pdbx_seq_one_letter_code
_entity_poly.pdbx_strand_id
1 'polypeptide(L)'
;MTTATLMPRVLIATLGAATLMLFLGPKFIAWLRANEVGQFVRPQGLIPDAHAEKQGTPTMGGLLILLATTIPFVIVSTRSTLSMLVLFVTLGCGLIGFLDDFTKIVRRRSLGLSGRIRILGLIVISAILTFVATEVVGIPTTLSIQSLDLNIELT
;
A
#
# COMPACT_ATOMS: atom_id res chain seq x y z
N MET A 1 19.08 19.15 -5.84
CA MET A 1 19.33 18.61 -4.48
C MET A 1 20.54 17.69 -4.55
N THR A 2 21.54 17.88 -3.69
CA THR A 2 22.75 17.03 -3.71
C THR A 2 22.44 15.68 -3.06
N THR A 3 22.97 14.60 -3.65
CA THR A 3 22.84 13.21 -3.17
C THR A 3 23.19 13.05 -1.68
N ALA A 4 24.13 13.86 -1.20
CA ALA A 4 24.55 13.93 0.21
C ALA A 4 23.42 14.26 1.20
N THR A 5 22.38 15.00 0.77
CA THR A 5 21.23 15.34 1.64
C THR A 5 20.07 14.33 1.53
N LEU A 6 20.06 13.52 0.48
CA LEU A 6 19.00 12.53 0.21
C LEU A 6 19.23 11.24 0.99
N MET A 7 20.46 10.71 1.01
CA MET A 7 20.75 9.44 1.71
C MET A 7 20.38 9.47 3.20
N PRO A 8 20.74 10.50 3.99
CA PRO A 8 20.37 10.53 5.40
C PRO A 8 18.86 10.55 5.62
N ARG A 9 18.12 11.27 4.76
CA ARG A 9 16.66 11.36 4.82
C ARG A 9 15.99 10.02 4.56
N VAL A 10 16.46 9.30 3.54
CA VAL A 10 15.95 7.95 3.24
C VAL A 10 16.23 7.01 4.42
N LEU A 11 17.46 7.02 4.96
CA LEU A 11 17.81 6.19 6.12
C LEU A 11 16.95 6.49 7.36
N ILE A 12 16.76 7.77 7.69
CA ILE A 12 15.90 8.19 8.82
C ILE A 12 14.45 7.73 8.60
N ALA A 13 13.92 7.89 7.39
CA ALA A 13 12.56 7.46 7.07
C ALA A 13 12.40 5.93 7.18
N THR A 14 13.35 5.15 6.66
CA THR A 14 13.31 3.69 6.72
C THR A 14 13.45 3.17 8.16
N LEU A 15 14.40 3.72 8.93
CA LEU A 15 14.57 3.35 10.33
C LEU A 15 13.36 3.75 11.18
N GLY A 16 12.79 4.94 10.93
CA GLY A 16 11.56 5.39 11.57
C GLY A 16 10.39 4.44 11.29
N ALA A 17 10.23 4.00 10.03
CA ALA A 17 9.18 3.07 9.65
C ALA A 17 9.36 1.70 10.31
N ALA A 18 10.58 1.15 10.29
CA ALA A 18 10.89 -0.12 10.93
C ALA A 18 10.66 -0.07 12.45
N THR A 19 11.05 1.03 13.09
CA THR A 19 10.85 1.25 14.53
C THR A 19 9.35 1.29 14.87
N LEU A 20 8.57 2.10 14.13
CA LEU A 20 7.12 2.15 14.31
C LEU A 20 6.48 0.76 14.13
N MET A 21 6.89 0.02 13.10
CA MET A 21 6.36 -1.31 12.82
C MET A 21 6.69 -2.31 13.93
N LEU A 22 7.90 -2.25 14.50
CA LEU A 22 8.32 -3.12 15.61
C LEU A 22 7.52 -2.86 16.88
N PHE A 23 7.26 -1.59 17.22
CA PHE A 23 6.53 -1.23 18.45
C PHE A 23 5.01 -1.31 18.31
N LEU A 24 4.44 -0.85 17.19
CA LEU A 24 2.99 -0.89 16.96
C LEU A 24 2.52 -2.26 16.47
N GLY A 25 3.37 -3.03 15.80
CA GLY A 25 3.05 -4.35 15.27
C GLY A 25 2.35 -5.29 16.25
N PRO A 26 2.95 -5.64 17.40
CA PRO A 26 2.34 -6.56 18.35
C PRO A 26 1.02 -6.02 18.93
N LYS A 27 0.94 -4.72 19.22
CA LYS A 27 -0.29 -4.08 19.71
C LYS A 27 -1.40 -4.11 18.66
N PHE A 28 -1.07 -3.83 17.41
CA PHE A 28 -2.01 -3.84 16.30
C PHE A 28 -2.51 -5.26 15.99
N ILE A 29 -1.62 -6.26 16.04
CA ILE A 29 -1.99 -7.66 15.88
C ILE A 29 -2.92 -8.11 17.02
N ALA A 30 -2.61 -7.74 18.27
CA ALA A 30 -3.47 -8.03 19.42
C ALA A 30 -4.85 -7.37 19.27
N TRP A 31 -4.89 -6.12 18.82
CA TRP A 31 -6.13 -5.40 18.53
C TRP A 31 -6.94 -6.08 17.41
N LEU A 32 -6.30 -6.51 16.31
CA LEU A 32 -7.01 -7.21 15.24
C LEU A 32 -7.57 -8.57 15.69
N ARG A 33 -6.83 -9.30 16.53
CA ARG A 33 -7.33 -10.55 17.15
C ARG A 33 -8.53 -10.30 18.06
N ALA A 34 -8.51 -9.23 18.86
CA ALA A 34 -9.60 -8.86 19.75
C ALA A 34 -10.89 -8.45 19.02
N ASN A 35 -10.77 -7.86 17.82
CA ASN A 35 -11.91 -7.45 17.01
C ASN A 35 -12.45 -8.54 16.08
N GLU A 36 -12.04 -9.81 16.29
CA GLU A 36 -12.47 -10.96 15.48
C GLU A 36 -12.31 -10.73 13.96
N VAL A 37 -11.28 -9.98 13.56
CA VAL A 37 -10.88 -9.78 12.15
C VAL A 37 -10.13 -11.03 11.64
N GLY A 38 -10.69 -12.20 11.95
CA GLY A 38 -10.29 -13.50 11.44
C GLY A 38 -11.27 -13.93 10.37
N GLN A 39 -10.77 -14.51 9.28
CA GLN A 39 -11.62 -14.97 8.17
C GLN A 39 -12.71 -15.93 8.68
N PHE A 40 -13.98 -15.60 8.42
CA PHE A 40 -15.10 -16.53 8.59
C PHE A 40 -14.92 -17.70 7.61
N VAL A 41 -14.47 -18.84 8.12
CA VAL A 41 -14.43 -20.09 7.34
C VAL A 41 -15.85 -20.64 7.28
N ARG A 42 -16.39 -20.85 6.07
CA ARG A 42 -17.62 -21.64 5.88
C ARG A 42 -17.37 -23.03 6.48
N PRO A 43 -18.32 -23.66 7.19
CA PRO A 43 -18.20 -25.05 7.60
C PRO A 43 -18.23 -25.91 6.33
N GLN A 44 -17.06 -26.13 5.74
CA GLN A 44 -16.89 -27.08 4.65
C GLN A 44 -16.66 -28.41 5.34
N GLY A 45 -17.73 -29.20 5.40
CA GLY A 45 -17.71 -30.53 6.02
C GLY A 45 -16.58 -31.38 5.43
N LEU A 46 -15.86 -32.05 6.34
CA LEU A 46 -14.83 -33.07 6.12
C LEU A 46 -13.55 -32.61 5.40
N ILE A 47 -12.64 -31.94 6.12
CA ILE A 47 -11.21 -31.90 5.74
C ILE A 47 -10.35 -32.12 7.00
N PRO A 48 -9.39 -33.06 7.01
CA PRO A 48 -8.60 -33.44 8.19
C PRO A 48 -7.66 -32.33 8.70
N ASP A 49 -7.37 -32.40 10.00
CA ASP A 49 -6.80 -31.40 10.91
C ASP A 49 -5.42 -30.77 10.58
N ALA A 50 -4.87 -30.95 9.38
CA ALA A 50 -3.56 -30.40 8.99
C ALA A 50 -3.62 -28.97 8.43
N HIS A 51 -4.80 -28.46 8.05
CA HIS A 51 -4.96 -27.11 7.47
C HIS A 51 -5.55 -26.08 8.45
N ALA A 52 -5.72 -26.46 9.72
CA ALA A 52 -6.22 -25.57 10.78
C ALA A 52 -5.19 -24.52 11.25
N GLU A 53 -3.90 -24.66 10.95
CA GLU A 53 -2.86 -23.71 11.39
C GLU A 53 -2.84 -22.38 10.60
N LYS A 54 -3.53 -22.28 9.45
CA LYS A 54 -3.73 -21.00 8.76
C LYS A 54 -4.95 -20.24 9.28
N GLN A 55 -5.57 -20.70 10.36
CA GLN A 55 -6.70 -20.05 11.01
C GLN A 55 -6.23 -18.82 11.81
N GLY A 56 -6.95 -17.71 11.66
CA GLY A 56 -6.81 -16.56 12.56
C GLY A 56 -5.63 -15.61 12.27
N THR A 57 -4.96 -15.71 11.11
CA THR A 57 -4.02 -14.64 10.70
C THR A 57 -4.84 -13.39 10.39
N PRO A 58 -4.67 -12.28 11.13
CA PRO A 58 -5.55 -11.13 11.02
C PRO A 58 -5.43 -10.47 9.64
N THR A 59 -6.55 -10.37 8.93
CA THR A 59 -6.61 -9.79 7.59
C THR A 59 -6.78 -8.28 7.69
N MET A 60 -5.69 -7.54 7.85
CA MET A 60 -5.61 -6.06 7.71
C MET A 60 -4.22 -5.45 7.91
N GLY A 61 -3.14 -6.26 7.91
CA GLY A 61 -1.78 -5.79 8.18
C GLY A 61 -1.27 -4.68 7.24
N GLY A 62 -1.85 -4.56 6.04
CA GLY A 62 -1.54 -3.48 5.11
C GLY A 62 -1.79 -2.08 5.68
N LEU A 63 -2.78 -1.92 6.58
CA LEU A 63 -3.03 -0.63 7.24
C LEU A 63 -1.87 -0.23 8.15
N LEU A 64 -1.29 -1.19 8.88
CA LEU A 64 -0.12 -0.94 9.72
C LEU A 64 1.08 -0.51 8.88
N ILE A 65 1.34 -1.21 7.76
CA ILE A 65 2.44 -0.87 6.84
C ILE A 65 2.23 0.55 6.29
N LEU A 66 1.01 0.86 5.88
CA LEU A 66 0.68 2.16 5.30
C LEU A 66 0.86 3.29 6.33
N LEU A 67 0.44 3.10 7.58
CA LEU A 67 0.67 4.09 8.65
C LEU A 67 2.15 4.21 9.02
N ALA A 68 2.85 3.07 9.19
CA ALA A 68 4.25 3.03 9.58
C ALA A 68 5.17 3.63 8.51
N THR A 69 4.80 3.58 7.23
CA THR A 69 5.57 4.19 6.13
C THR A 69 5.17 5.64 5.88
N THR A 70 3.88 5.99 6.02
CA THR A 70 3.37 7.35 5.80
C THR A 70 3.90 8.34 6.83
N ILE A 71 3.94 7.98 8.12
CA ILE A 71 4.33 8.91 9.19
C ILE A 71 5.79 9.40 9.00
N PRO A 72 6.81 8.53 8.88
CA PRO A 72 8.19 8.97 8.67
C PRO A 72 8.36 9.67 7.33
N PHE A 73 7.64 9.23 6.29
CA PHE A 73 7.68 9.88 4.99
C PHE A 73 7.23 11.34 5.08
N VAL A 74 6.09 11.64 5.71
CA VAL A 74 5.57 13.01 5.84
C VAL A 74 6.48 13.91 6.70
N ILE A 75 7.17 13.34 7.69
CA ILE A 75 8.09 14.07 8.56
C ILE A 75 9.37 14.45 7.81
N VAL A 76 9.92 13.54 7.02
CA VAL A 76 11.26 13.67 6.43
C VAL A 76 11.23 14.16 4.97
N SER A 77 10.09 14.00 4.29
CA SER A 77 9.94 14.35 2.87
C SER A 77 10.12 15.85 2.62
N THR A 78 10.62 16.15 1.42
CA THR A 78 10.81 17.51 0.90
C THR A 78 9.51 18.24 0.58
N ARG A 79 8.36 17.56 0.65
CA ARG A 79 7.05 18.13 0.31
C ARG A 79 6.98 18.70 -1.11
N SER A 80 7.82 18.21 -2.01
CA SER A 80 7.74 18.53 -3.43
C SER A 80 6.47 17.93 -4.05
N THR A 81 6.00 18.48 -5.16
CA THR A 81 4.85 17.97 -5.91
C THR A 81 4.97 16.47 -6.19
N LEU A 82 6.15 16.00 -6.60
CA LEU A 82 6.40 14.58 -6.83
C LEU A 82 6.27 13.74 -5.56
N SER A 83 6.83 14.20 -4.45
CA SER A 83 6.76 13.46 -3.20
C SER A 83 5.31 13.35 -2.69
N MET A 84 4.52 14.40 -2.84
CA MET A 84 3.11 14.42 -2.48
C MET A 84 2.27 13.56 -3.43
N LEU A 85 2.62 13.54 -4.72
CA LEU A 85 1.95 12.70 -5.72
C LEU A 85 2.15 11.21 -5.41
N VAL A 86 3.38 10.78 -5.10
CA VAL A 86 3.67 9.40 -4.70
C VAL A 86 2.92 9.03 -3.42
N LEU A 87 2.87 9.96 -2.44
CA LEU A 87 2.10 9.75 -1.22
C LEU A 87 0.61 9.59 -1.53
N PHE A 88 0.04 10.44 -2.37
CA PHE A 88 -1.35 10.37 -2.81
C PHE A 88 -1.68 9.02 -3.45
N VAL A 89 -0.85 8.55 -4.38
CA VAL A 89 -1.06 7.25 -5.04
C VAL A 89 -0.95 6.10 -4.04
N THR A 90 0.04 6.14 -3.13
CA THR A 90 0.24 5.12 -2.10
C THR A 90 -0.96 5.04 -1.17
N LEU A 91 -1.44 6.19 -0.67
CA LEU A 91 -2.61 6.27 0.20
C LEU A 91 -3.90 5.88 -0.54
N GLY A 92 -4.07 6.31 -1.80
CA GLY A 92 -5.24 5.97 -2.61
C GLY A 92 -5.35 4.47 -2.90
N CYS A 93 -4.26 3.85 -3.34
CA CYS A 93 -4.20 2.40 -3.56
C CYS A 93 -4.41 1.63 -2.25
N GLY A 94 -3.79 2.09 -1.16
CA GLY A 94 -3.97 1.50 0.15
C GLY A 94 -5.40 1.62 0.68
N LEU A 95 -6.08 2.74 0.44
CA LEU A 95 -7.48 2.94 0.81
C LEU A 95 -8.40 1.99 0.03
N ILE A 96 -8.17 1.79 -1.27
CA ILE A 96 -8.93 0.81 -2.06
C ILE A 96 -8.73 -0.61 -1.50
N GLY A 97 -7.49 -0.97 -1.16
CA GLY A 97 -7.19 -2.27 -0.54
C GLY A 97 -7.87 -2.42 0.83
N PHE A 98 -7.83 -1.38 1.66
CA PHE A 98 -8.51 -1.35 2.95
C PHE A 98 -10.04 -1.49 2.81
N LEU A 99 -10.66 -0.80 1.84
CA LEU A 99 -12.09 -0.91 1.55
C LEU A 99 -12.49 -2.31 1.10
N ASP A 100 -11.63 -2.98 0.31
CA ASP A 100 -11.84 -4.37 -0.11
C ASP A 100 -11.85 -5.32 1.09
N ASP A 101 -10.85 -5.22 1.97
CA ASP A 101 -10.74 -6.06 3.16
C ASP A 101 -11.82 -5.74 4.20
N PHE A 102 -12.15 -4.46 4.41
CA PHE A 102 -13.25 -4.03 5.28
C PHE A 102 -14.59 -4.60 4.81
N THR A 103 -14.86 -4.58 3.49
CA THR A 103 -16.10 -5.12 2.93
C THR A 103 -16.21 -6.64 3.14
N LYS A 104 -15.10 -7.39 3.06
CA LYS A 104 -15.09 -8.84 3.34
C LYS A 104 -15.47 -9.14 4.79
N ILE A 105 -14.93 -8.35 5.73
CA ILE A 105 -15.17 -8.50 7.17
C ILE A 105 -16.64 -8.17 7.50
N VAL A 106 -17.12 -7.00 7.10
CA VAL A 106 -18.49 -6.53 7.41
C VAL A 106 -19.55 -7.45 6.81
N ARG A 107 -19.34 -7.93 5.58
CA ARG A 107 -20.33 -8.76 4.87
C ARG A 107 -20.16 -10.26 5.13
N ARG A 108 -19.23 -10.67 6.01
CA ARG A 108 -18.91 -12.07 6.37
C ARG A 108 -18.90 -13.03 5.17
N ARG A 109 -18.32 -12.58 4.05
CA ARG A 109 -18.31 -13.31 2.78
C ARG A 109 -16.92 -13.21 2.16
N SER A 110 -16.51 -14.25 1.44
CA SER A 110 -15.20 -14.29 0.77
C SER A 110 -15.05 -13.26 -0.36
N LEU A 111 -16.18 -12.77 -0.91
CA LEU A 111 -16.23 -11.78 -1.97
C LEU A 111 -16.19 -10.36 -1.39
N GLY A 112 -15.09 -9.66 -1.61
CA GLY A 112 -14.89 -8.28 -1.18
C GLY A 112 -15.64 -7.23 -2.00
N LEU A 113 -14.95 -6.14 -2.30
CA LEU A 113 -15.44 -5.06 -3.14
C LEU A 113 -15.72 -5.58 -4.57
N SER A 114 -16.71 -5.00 -5.24
CA SER A 114 -16.98 -5.32 -6.64
C SER A 114 -15.73 -5.03 -7.48
N GLY A 115 -15.27 -6.02 -8.27
CA GLY A 115 -14.06 -5.88 -9.10
C GLY A 115 -14.12 -4.66 -10.02
N ARG A 116 -15.32 -4.28 -10.49
CA ARG A 116 -15.54 -3.08 -11.30
C ARG A 116 -15.18 -1.80 -10.55
N ILE A 117 -15.57 -1.69 -9.28
CA ILE A 117 -15.29 -0.50 -8.45
C ILE A 117 -13.80 -0.42 -8.14
N ARG A 118 -13.16 -1.56 -7.83
CA ARG A 118 -11.72 -1.63 -7.60
C ARG A 118 -10.93 -1.16 -8.82
N ILE A 119 -11.26 -1.69 -10.00
CA ILE A 119 -10.60 -1.32 -11.26
C ILE A 119 -10.86 0.15 -11.59
N LEU A 120 -12.10 0.63 -11.46
CA LEU A 120 -12.43 2.03 -11.72
C LEU A 120 -11.62 2.98 -10.80
N GLY A 121 -11.51 2.65 -9.51
CA GLY A 121 -10.68 3.41 -8.57
C GLY A 121 -9.20 3.44 -8.96
N LEU A 122 -8.64 2.30 -9.35
CA LEU A 122 -7.25 2.20 -9.82
C LEU A 122 -7.02 3.01 -11.11
N ILE A 123 -7.97 2.97 -12.05
CA ILE A 123 -7.91 3.75 -13.30
C ILE A 123 -7.92 5.24 -12.99
N VAL A 124 -8.80 5.70 -12.09
CA VAL A 124 -8.88 7.12 -11.70
C VAL A 124 -7.58 7.58 -11.04
N ILE A 125 -7.02 6.79 -10.12
CA ILE A 125 -5.75 7.12 -9.47
C ILE A 125 -4.61 7.18 -10.50
N SER A 126 -4.57 6.21 -11.43
CA SER A 126 -3.57 6.16 -12.50
C SER A 126 -3.69 7.36 -13.45
N ALA A 127 -4.91 7.74 -13.83
CA ALA A 127 -5.15 8.89 -14.69
C ALA A 127 -4.68 10.20 -14.04
N ILE A 128 -4.97 10.39 -12.75
CA ILE A 128 -4.49 11.55 -11.98
C ILE A 128 -2.96 11.54 -11.91
N LEU A 129 -2.35 10.39 -11.63
CA LEU A 129 -0.91 10.24 -11.58
C LEU A 129 -0.26 10.66 -12.91
N THR A 130 -0.73 10.11 -14.02
CA THR A 130 -0.21 10.42 -15.36
C THR A 130 -0.36 11.90 -15.67
N PHE A 131 -1.55 12.48 -15.46
CA PHE A 131 -1.80 13.89 -15.74
C PHE A 131 -0.89 14.82 -14.93
N VAL A 132 -0.74 14.59 -13.62
CA VAL A 132 0.11 15.43 -12.78
C VAL A 132 1.59 15.23 -13.12
N ALA A 133 2.01 14.00 -13.43
CA ALA A 133 3.39 13.71 -13.80
C ALA A 133 3.80 14.37 -15.13
N THR A 134 2.92 14.42 -16.12
CA THR A 134 3.20 15.03 -17.42
C THR A 134 3.06 16.55 -17.37
N GLU A 135 1.94 17.07 -16.89
CA GLU A 135 1.61 18.50 -17.00
C GLU A 135 2.27 19.36 -15.93
N VAL A 136 2.43 18.84 -14.71
CA VAL A 136 2.91 19.65 -13.57
C VAL A 136 4.39 19.45 -13.33
N VAL A 137 4.91 18.24 -13.60
CA VAL A 137 6.31 17.90 -13.36
C VAL A 137 7.14 17.89 -14.65
N GLY A 138 6.50 17.64 -15.81
CA GLY A 138 7.21 17.57 -17.09
C GLY A 138 8.11 16.34 -17.18
N ILE A 139 7.73 15.21 -16.58
CA ILE A 139 8.51 13.97 -16.72
C ILE A 139 8.40 13.49 -18.17
N PRO A 140 9.53 13.31 -18.88
CA PRO A 140 9.49 12.80 -20.24
C PRO A 140 8.97 11.36 -20.25
N THR A 141 8.04 11.06 -21.16
CA THR A 141 7.53 9.71 -21.44
C THR A 141 8.55 8.90 -22.26
N THR A 142 9.79 8.85 -21.78
CA THR A 142 10.86 8.07 -22.38
C THR A 142 10.95 6.70 -21.72
N LEU A 143 10.88 5.64 -22.54
CA LEU A 143 11.20 4.29 -22.09
C LEU A 143 12.72 4.12 -22.19
N SER A 144 13.41 4.16 -21.06
CA SER A 144 14.85 3.88 -21.01
C SER A 144 15.07 2.41 -20.66
N ILE A 145 15.47 1.61 -21.65
CA ILE A 145 15.82 0.20 -21.45
C ILE A 145 17.30 0.16 -21.06
N GLN A 146 17.56 0.04 -19.76
CA GLN A 146 18.91 0.15 -19.18
C GLN A 146 19.88 -0.98 -19.61
N SER A 147 19.39 -2.06 -20.22
CA SER A 147 20.26 -3.11 -20.78
C SER A 147 20.85 -2.78 -22.17
N LEU A 148 20.40 -1.73 -22.87
CA LEU A 148 20.87 -1.43 -24.23
C LEU A 148 21.03 0.06 -24.59
N ASP A 149 20.93 0.99 -23.63
CA ASP A 149 20.95 2.46 -23.87
C ASP A 149 20.01 2.94 -25.00
N LEU A 150 18.95 2.18 -25.26
CA LEU A 150 17.90 2.56 -26.20
C LEU A 150 16.86 3.39 -25.47
N ASN A 151 16.78 4.67 -25.83
CA ASN A 151 15.71 5.57 -25.41
C ASN A 151 14.66 5.60 -26.52
N ILE A 152 13.53 4.94 -26.28
CA ILE A 152 12.37 5.00 -27.19
C ILE A 152 11.41 6.05 -26.63
N GLU A 153 11.25 7.14 -27.37
CA GLU A 153 10.24 8.16 -27.09
C GLU A 153 8.86 7.60 -27.46
N LEU A 154 7.98 7.49 -26.46
CA LEU A 154 6.59 7.12 -26.66
C LEU A 154 5.77 8.41 -26.80
N THR A 155 5.90 9.09 -27.95
CA THR A 155 4.97 10.16 -28.36
C THR A 155 3.85 9.58 -29.19
#